data_AF-A0A936SHT9-F1
#
_entry.id   AF-A0A936SHT9-F1
#
_cell.length_a   1.000
_cell.length_b   1.000
_cell.length_c   1.000
_cell.angle_alpha   90.00
_cell.angle_beta   90.00
_cell.angle_gamma   90.00
#
_symmetry.space_group_name_H-M   'P 1'
#
loop_
_entity.id
_entity.type
_entity.pdbx_description
1 polymer ?
#
loop_
_entity_poly.entity_id
_entity_poly.type
_entity_poly.pdbx_seq_one_letter_code
_entity_poly.pdbx_strand_id
1 'polypeptide(L)'
;MYQTEQLDRHIPASARVWVEQTYYAQINAQSQLEAALADPAFYSDPAAHLALFNDHGIVHVRDVAQQVLRVLDHIHGGLIAPRSPERLGGFMKSYGVLAAYLHDIGMIDFRPFGRAMHPEFASQAVFDPAFDHIIEAIWQSDCGGIASRLRSLACALAQAPRVVLRELLALANCHSKSKVPVAIVNDPRRLREHMQQTLAEDLQVQYLRYQAQRARTALARARQAQRPAPARAELACALSQAEAALANADPGGQLAAGRRATLARHYASFARDAFAWLVAADQDVRALAADAIDTLRALRCADALRQRGSALKTSAGYEIFVDQTSADALFALRRGGDQLLLASLHVPIAAGESNVASSTLDQAGNLRIAFHRGAFTSPEVVQRAASYAACAVYDIQADVIDSFQPPATGAGSAPADSFQIVLEEPSDNPAFADMVREQLYAHSRQLRGRVQVVPPSAQAQPAAEPTYEAARYAAGNRLAWSRAQQHRAAARLARSGHNMAAMQLDMAFDQVRLIHLRAGETLVEAGTAARFVYIPLSAGLVGIPIGGYQPFVAPAWVPVGCTGVIRGAQRNSSIYATCDLTLLMIPEQTYLNAWHRPYQQAELVARLEGAV
;
A
#
# COMPACT_ATOMS: atom_id res chain seq x y z
N MET A 1 4.67 18.23 10.61
CA MET A 1 4.17 18.52 11.98
C MET A 1 2.65 18.48 12.04
N TYR A 2 1.91 19.25 11.23
CA TYR A 2 0.43 19.28 11.24
C TYR A 2 -0.31 17.92 11.15
N GLN A 3 0.21 16.95 10.41
CA GLN A 3 -0.44 15.63 10.24
C GLN A 3 -0.38 14.75 11.49
N THR A 4 0.72 14.80 12.25
CA THR A 4 0.88 13.98 13.47
C THR A 4 0.01 14.51 14.61
N GLU A 5 -0.13 15.84 14.71
CA GLU A 5 -0.98 16.50 15.71
C GLU A 5 -2.46 16.16 15.57
N GLN A 6 -2.93 15.85 14.36
CA GLN A 6 -4.31 15.40 14.13
C GLN A 6 -4.53 13.97 14.65
N LEU A 7 -3.56 13.08 14.46
CA LEU A 7 -3.64 11.70 14.96
C LEU A 7 -3.56 11.63 16.49
N ASP A 8 -2.79 12.53 17.13
CA ASP A 8 -2.66 12.59 18.59
C ASP A 8 -3.98 12.92 19.34
N ARG A 9 -5.03 13.35 18.62
CA ARG A 9 -6.39 13.48 19.16
C ARG A 9 -7.11 12.13 19.33
N HIS A 10 -6.66 11.12 18.59
CA HIS A 10 -7.33 9.85 18.40
C HIS A 10 -6.55 8.64 18.95
N ILE A 11 -5.24 8.81 19.18
CA ILE A 11 -4.37 7.84 19.85
C ILE A 11 -3.50 8.58 20.88
N PRO A 12 -3.27 8.02 22.08
CA PRO A 12 -2.39 8.68 23.05
C PRO A 12 -0.97 8.75 22.50
N ALA A 13 -0.35 9.93 22.56
CA ALA A 13 0.99 10.15 22.00
C ALA A 13 2.03 9.14 22.53
N SER A 14 1.96 8.76 23.82
CA SER A 14 2.82 7.75 24.42
C SER A 14 2.64 6.37 23.79
N ALA A 15 1.40 5.95 23.55
CA ALA A 15 1.11 4.68 22.88
C ALA A 15 1.57 4.69 21.43
N ARG A 16 1.27 5.77 20.70
CA ARG A 16 1.69 5.94 19.30
C ARG A 16 3.22 5.88 19.18
N VAL A 17 3.94 6.70 19.94
CA VAL A 17 5.41 6.76 19.89
C VAL A 17 6.02 5.39 20.21
N TRP A 18 5.49 4.68 21.21
CA TRP A 18 5.99 3.36 21.56
C TRP A 18 5.77 2.33 20.44
N VAL A 19 4.58 2.29 19.82
CA VAL A 19 4.29 1.37 18.70
C VAL A 19 5.19 1.70 17.50
N GLU A 20 5.35 2.99 17.19
CA GLU A 20 6.22 3.47 16.10
C GLU A 20 7.69 3.07 16.30
N GLN A 21 8.21 3.23 17.52
CA GLN A 21 9.60 2.90 17.84
C GLN A 21 9.84 1.40 17.96
N THR A 22 8.89 0.66 18.53
CA THR A 22 9.05 -0.78 18.81
C THR A 22 8.86 -1.63 17.56
N TYR A 23 7.84 -1.34 16.74
CA TYR A 23 7.48 -2.18 15.60
C TYR A 23 7.84 -1.50 14.28
N TYR A 24 7.31 -0.31 14.01
CA TYR A 24 7.44 0.30 12.68
C TYR A 24 8.85 0.77 12.34
N ALA A 25 9.67 1.17 13.32
CA ALA A 25 11.09 1.47 13.08
C ALA A 25 11.84 0.24 12.57
N GLN A 26 11.57 -0.94 13.14
CA GLN A 26 12.15 -2.21 12.70
C GLN A 26 11.61 -2.63 11.34
N ILE A 27 10.29 -2.57 11.12
CA ILE A 27 9.66 -2.88 9.83
C ILE A 27 10.26 -2.01 8.71
N ASN A 28 10.39 -0.71 8.96
CA ASN A 28 10.99 0.20 7.99
C ASN A 28 12.45 -0.16 7.69
N ALA A 29 13.26 -0.44 8.72
CA ALA A 29 14.67 -0.81 8.56
C ALA A 29 14.82 -2.10 7.72
N GLN A 30 14.00 -3.12 7.99
CA GLN A 30 14.02 -4.39 7.26
C GLN A 30 13.50 -4.27 5.82
N SER A 31 12.69 -3.26 5.54
CA SER A 31 12.18 -3.02 4.19
C SER A 31 13.17 -2.33 3.24
N GLN A 32 14.28 -1.77 3.77
CA GLN A 32 15.30 -1.09 2.97
C GLN A 32 16.03 -2.06 2.01
N LEU A 33 16.67 -1.50 0.97
CA LEU A 33 17.22 -2.32 -0.10
C LEU A 33 18.40 -3.10 0.43
N GLU A 34 19.21 -2.44 1.24
CA GLU A 34 20.37 -3.01 1.92
C GLU A 34 20.00 -4.24 2.76
N ALA A 35 18.85 -4.22 3.44
CA ALA A 35 18.34 -5.37 4.18
C ALA A 35 17.83 -6.47 3.23
N ALA A 36 17.11 -6.10 2.17
CA ALA A 36 16.62 -7.04 1.17
C ALA A 36 17.76 -7.76 0.42
N LEU A 37 18.87 -7.06 0.15
CA LEU A 37 20.05 -7.61 -0.50
C LEU A 37 20.81 -8.64 0.37
N ALA A 38 20.49 -8.73 1.66
CA ALA A 38 21.00 -9.79 2.54
C ALA A 38 20.14 -11.07 2.50
N ASP A 39 18.94 -11.03 1.91
CA ASP A 39 18.05 -12.18 1.75
C ASP A 39 18.27 -12.85 0.37
N PRO A 40 18.74 -14.11 0.31
CA PRO A 40 18.87 -14.85 -0.94
C PRO A 40 17.58 -14.94 -1.76
N ALA A 41 16.41 -14.87 -1.11
CA ALA A 41 15.11 -14.89 -1.80
C ALA A 41 14.89 -13.63 -2.66
N PHE A 42 15.58 -12.52 -2.37
CA PHE A 42 15.52 -11.33 -3.22
C PHE A 42 16.14 -11.60 -4.59
N TYR A 43 17.26 -12.33 -4.66
CA TYR A 43 17.95 -12.60 -5.91
C TYR A 43 17.25 -13.67 -6.76
N SER A 44 16.50 -14.59 -6.14
CA SER A 44 15.74 -15.60 -6.87
C SER A 44 14.51 -15.01 -7.56
N ASP A 45 13.77 -14.14 -6.87
CA ASP A 45 12.59 -13.49 -7.42
C ASP A 45 12.33 -12.10 -6.80
N PRO A 46 13.03 -11.05 -7.28
CA PRO A 46 12.81 -9.69 -6.79
C PRO A 46 11.35 -9.26 -6.87
N ALA A 47 10.64 -9.67 -7.95
CA ALA A 47 9.26 -9.31 -8.21
C ALA A 47 8.25 -9.93 -7.24
N ALA A 48 8.64 -10.95 -6.46
CA ALA A 48 7.81 -11.51 -5.38
C ALA A 48 8.30 -11.11 -3.99
N HIS A 49 9.47 -10.45 -3.89
CA HIS A 49 10.11 -10.18 -2.61
C HIS A 49 9.38 -9.10 -1.80
N LEU A 50 9.26 -9.34 -0.50
CA LEU A 50 8.52 -8.52 0.45
C LEU A 50 8.94 -7.05 0.48
N ALA A 51 10.24 -6.79 0.39
CA ALA A 51 10.80 -5.44 0.43
C ALA A 51 10.24 -4.51 -0.67
N LEU A 52 9.90 -5.05 -1.84
CA LEU A 52 9.41 -4.24 -2.96
C LEU A 52 7.93 -3.85 -2.83
N PHE A 53 7.16 -4.55 -2.01
CA PHE A 53 5.72 -4.35 -1.84
C PHE A 53 5.34 -3.93 -0.43
N ASN A 54 6.30 -3.45 0.38
CA ASN A 54 6.02 -3.26 1.79
C ASN A 54 5.14 -2.02 2.04
N ASP A 55 3.84 -2.24 1.99
CA ASP A 55 2.75 -1.37 2.43
C ASP A 55 2.44 -1.62 3.92
N HIS A 56 3.45 -1.78 4.79
CA HIS A 56 3.22 -2.08 6.21
C HIS A 56 4.10 -1.25 7.16
N GLY A 57 4.74 -0.20 6.65
CA GLY A 57 5.58 0.70 7.44
C GLY A 57 4.87 1.96 7.89
N ILE A 58 5.60 2.86 8.57
CA ILE A 58 4.95 3.95 9.29
C ILE A 58 4.23 4.98 8.39
N VAL A 59 4.75 5.21 7.19
CA VAL A 59 4.12 6.15 6.24
C VAL A 59 2.76 5.60 5.82
N HIS A 60 2.72 4.32 5.47
CA HIS A 60 1.50 3.61 5.11
C HIS A 60 0.46 3.68 6.26
N VAL A 61 0.84 3.25 7.46
CA VAL A 61 -0.09 3.18 8.59
C VAL A 61 -0.64 4.54 9.00
N ARG A 62 0.17 5.60 8.90
CA ARG A 62 -0.31 6.98 9.12
C ARG A 62 -1.29 7.44 8.06
N ASP A 63 -1.09 7.07 6.80
CA ASP A 63 -2.03 7.39 5.71
C ASP A 63 -3.36 6.66 5.93
N VAL A 64 -3.33 5.35 6.21
CA VAL A 64 -4.54 4.56 6.52
C VAL A 64 -5.26 5.12 7.76
N ALA A 65 -4.53 5.47 8.82
CA ALA A 65 -5.10 6.09 10.02
C ALA A 65 -5.76 7.44 9.74
N GLN A 66 -5.25 8.26 8.82
CA GLN A 66 -5.90 9.50 8.42
C GLN A 66 -7.11 9.22 7.52
N GLN A 67 -6.98 8.27 6.61
CA GLN A 67 -8.01 7.93 5.66
C GLN A 67 -9.23 7.33 6.37
N VAL A 68 -9.06 6.59 7.49
CA VAL A 68 -10.20 6.08 8.27
C VAL A 68 -11.04 7.20 8.87
N LEU A 69 -10.42 8.32 9.28
CA LEU A 69 -11.14 9.49 9.78
C LEU A 69 -12.02 10.09 8.68
N ARG A 70 -11.48 10.22 7.47
CA ARG A 70 -12.19 10.75 6.30
C ARG A 70 -13.31 9.80 5.87
N VAL A 71 -13.03 8.51 5.77
CA VAL A 71 -14.03 7.51 5.38
C VAL A 71 -15.19 7.53 6.36
N LEU A 72 -14.92 7.49 7.67
CA LEU A 72 -15.98 7.56 8.70
C LEU A 72 -16.87 8.80 8.54
N ASP A 73 -16.30 9.96 8.21
CA ASP A 73 -17.07 11.18 7.95
C ASP A 73 -17.96 11.08 6.69
N HIS A 74 -17.52 10.36 5.66
CA HIS A 74 -18.25 10.22 4.39
C HIS A 74 -19.34 9.15 4.44
N ILE A 75 -19.11 8.06 5.19
CA ILE A 75 -20.00 6.89 5.15
C ILE A 75 -21.17 6.99 6.16
N HIS A 76 -21.05 7.83 7.19
CA HIS A 76 -22.08 7.93 8.22
C HIS A 76 -23.35 8.59 7.68
N GLY A 77 -24.51 8.00 7.95
CA GLY A 77 -25.78 8.45 7.39
C GLY A 77 -26.01 8.03 5.93
N GLY A 78 -25.04 7.36 5.30
CA GLY A 78 -25.15 6.74 3.98
C GLY A 78 -24.96 5.22 4.08
N LEU A 79 -23.71 4.75 4.00
CA LEU A 79 -23.38 3.31 4.04
C LEU A 79 -23.57 2.69 5.43
N ILE A 80 -23.39 3.49 6.48
CA ILE A 80 -23.67 3.08 7.86
C ILE A 80 -24.72 4.02 8.44
N ALA A 81 -25.51 3.50 9.39
CA ALA A 81 -26.53 4.32 10.03
C ALA A 81 -25.93 5.56 10.72
N PRO A 82 -26.67 6.68 10.84
CA PRO A 82 -26.21 7.86 11.56
C PRO A 82 -25.72 7.54 12.97
N ARG A 83 -24.76 8.32 13.47
CA ARG A 83 -24.12 8.16 14.78
C ARG A 83 -24.06 9.52 15.46
N SER A 84 -24.17 9.54 16.78
CA SER A 84 -24.00 10.77 17.55
C SER A 84 -22.54 11.27 17.46
N PRO A 85 -22.29 12.57 17.72
CA PRO A 85 -20.94 13.11 17.71
C PRO A 85 -19.96 12.36 18.62
N GLU A 86 -20.40 11.88 19.77
CA GLU A 86 -19.57 11.13 20.74
C GLU A 86 -19.20 9.75 20.18
N ARG A 87 -20.13 9.09 19.48
CA ARG A 87 -19.91 7.77 18.87
C ARG A 87 -19.00 7.87 17.65
N LEU A 88 -19.30 8.79 16.73
CA LEU A 88 -18.54 8.95 15.49
C LEU A 88 -17.20 9.65 15.73
N GLY A 89 -17.27 10.89 16.24
CA GLY A 89 -16.12 11.77 16.43
C GLY A 89 -15.19 11.33 17.56
N GLY A 90 -15.75 10.69 18.59
CA GLY A 90 -15.01 10.09 19.69
C GLY A 90 -14.64 8.63 19.39
N PHE A 91 -15.54 7.71 19.74
CA PHE A 91 -15.22 6.28 19.84
C PHE A 91 -14.74 5.68 18.51
N MET A 92 -15.51 5.80 17.44
CA MET A 92 -15.23 5.14 16.16
C MET A 92 -13.94 5.64 15.52
N LYS A 93 -13.71 6.97 15.49
CA LYS A 93 -12.47 7.54 14.95
C LYS A 93 -11.24 7.11 15.74
N SER A 94 -11.29 7.18 17.08
CA SER A 94 -10.15 6.76 17.91
C SER A 94 -9.90 5.26 17.84
N TYR A 95 -10.96 4.44 17.83
CA TYR A 95 -10.83 3.00 17.63
C TYR A 95 -10.24 2.66 16.25
N GLY A 96 -10.71 3.32 15.18
CA GLY A 96 -10.20 3.11 13.82
C GLY A 96 -8.72 3.43 13.69
N VAL A 97 -8.26 4.55 14.28
CA VAL A 97 -6.83 4.91 14.30
C VAL A 97 -6.00 3.89 15.08
N LEU A 98 -6.47 3.45 16.25
CA LEU A 98 -5.80 2.41 17.04
C LEU A 98 -5.70 1.10 16.26
N ALA A 99 -6.79 0.64 15.64
CA ALA A 99 -6.80 -0.59 14.85
C ALA A 99 -5.83 -0.52 13.64
N ALA A 100 -5.77 0.63 12.96
CA ALA A 100 -4.81 0.84 11.86
C ALA A 100 -3.35 0.72 12.35
N TYR A 101 -3.04 1.33 13.49
CA TYR A 101 -1.70 1.28 14.11
C TYR A 101 -1.29 -0.09 14.65
N LEU A 102 -2.22 -1.01 14.81
CA LEU A 102 -1.94 -2.34 15.35
C LEU A 102 -1.86 -3.42 14.28
N HIS A 103 -2.53 -3.26 13.15
CA HIS A 103 -2.67 -4.34 12.16
C HIS A 103 -1.33 -4.95 11.73
N ASP A 104 -0.37 -4.08 11.43
CA ASP A 104 0.88 -4.46 10.77
C ASP A 104 2.02 -4.80 11.72
N ILE A 105 1.82 -4.72 13.03
CA ILE A 105 2.92 -4.84 14.00
C ILE A 105 3.63 -6.21 13.92
N GLY A 106 2.98 -7.24 13.40
CA GLY A 106 3.59 -8.55 13.18
C GLY A 106 4.56 -8.63 12.01
N MET A 107 4.64 -7.59 11.17
CA MET A 107 5.62 -7.49 10.08
C MET A 107 7.06 -7.28 10.57
N ILE A 108 7.29 -7.21 11.89
CA ILE A 108 8.63 -7.29 12.50
C ILE A 108 9.39 -8.57 12.14
N ASP A 109 8.66 -9.62 11.75
CA ASP A 109 9.19 -10.80 11.10
C ASP A 109 9.07 -10.64 9.58
N PHE A 110 10.15 -10.24 8.92
CA PHE A 110 10.17 -9.99 7.48
C PHE A 110 10.29 -11.25 6.60
N ARG A 111 9.92 -12.43 7.12
CA ARG A 111 9.90 -13.70 6.38
C ARG A 111 8.51 -13.95 5.80
N PRO A 112 8.34 -14.94 4.89
CA PRO A 112 7.03 -15.38 4.43
C PRO A 112 6.05 -15.75 5.56
N PHE A 113 6.58 -16.24 6.69
CA PHE A 113 5.81 -16.49 7.90
C PHE A 113 5.18 -15.20 8.46
N GLY A 114 5.99 -14.17 8.75
CA GLY A 114 5.48 -12.93 9.32
C GLY A 114 4.55 -12.19 8.37
N ARG A 115 4.83 -12.17 7.05
CA ARG A 115 3.86 -11.68 6.06
C ARG A 115 2.52 -12.39 6.16
N ALA A 116 2.54 -13.71 6.29
CA ALA A 116 1.32 -14.47 6.37
C ALA A 116 0.61 -14.32 7.71
N MET A 117 1.33 -14.09 8.82
CA MET A 117 0.79 -14.15 10.19
C MET A 117 0.70 -12.79 10.89
N HIS A 118 1.13 -11.69 10.27
CA HIS A 118 1.12 -10.38 10.91
C HIS A 118 -0.24 -9.96 11.48
N PRO A 119 -1.39 -10.24 10.81
CA PRO A 119 -2.69 -9.87 11.36
C PRO A 119 -3.02 -10.66 12.63
N GLU A 120 -2.79 -11.98 12.62
CA GLU A 120 -3.04 -12.85 13.77
C GLU A 120 -2.07 -12.55 14.92
N PHE A 121 -0.81 -12.22 14.61
CA PHE A 121 0.16 -11.72 15.59
C PHE A 121 -0.36 -10.46 16.28
N ALA A 122 -0.88 -9.48 15.53
CA ALA A 122 -1.45 -8.27 16.10
C ALA A 122 -2.59 -8.57 17.08
N SER A 123 -3.49 -9.51 16.73
CA SER A 123 -4.54 -9.97 17.65
C SER A 123 -4.00 -10.59 18.93
N GLN A 124 -2.92 -11.36 18.83
CA GLN A 124 -2.35 -12.06 19.97
C GLN A 124 -1.52 -11.15 20.89
N ALA A 125 -0.79 -10.19 20.31
CA ALA A 125 0.13 -9.30 21.01
C ALA A 125 -0.59 -8.44 22.05
N VAL A 126 -1.82 -7.99 21.78
CA VAL A 126 -2.58 -7.13 22.71
C VAL A 126 -2.95 -7.82 24.02
N PHE A 127 -2.77 -9.13 24.16
CA PHE A 127 -2.96 -9.87 25.41
C PHE A 127 -1.64 -10.17 26.15
N ASP A 128 -0.51 -9.98 25.49
CA ASP A 128 0.81 -10.26 26.06
C ASP A 128 1.19 -9.21 27.12
N PRO A 129 1.99 -9.57 28.14
CA PRO A 129 2.41 -8.64 29.19
C PRO A 129 3.11 -7.38 28.65
N ALA A 130 3.85 -7.52 27.54
CA ALA A 130 4.54 -6.41 26.89
C ALA A 130 3.56 -5.30 26.46
N PHE A 131 2.29 -5.61 26.19
CA PHE A 131 1.28 -4.66 25.76
C PHE A 131 0.54 -3.96 26.92
N ASP A 132 0.75 -4.40 28.17
CA ASP A 132 -0.03 -3.92 29.32
C ASP A 132 0.05 -2.39 29.51
N HIS A 133 1.23 -1.81 29.29
CA HIS A 133 1.44 -0.37 29.41
C HIS A 133 0.72 0.44 28.31
N ILE A 134 0.53 -0.13 27.12
CA ILE A 134 -0.25 0.49 26.03
C ILE A 134 -1.74 0.46 26.36
N ILE A 135 -2.23 -0.67 26.86
CA ILE A 135 -3.61 -0.79 27.35
C ILE A 135 -3.86 0.25 28.45
N GLU A 136 -2.91 0.43 29.37
CA GLU A 136 -3.04 1.43 30.42
C GLU A 136 -3.01 2.87 29.90
N ALA A 137 -2.13 3.18 28.94
CA ALA A 137 -2.08 4.50 28.31
C ALA A 137 -3.41 4.87 27.61
N ILE A 138 -3.99 3.92 26.87
CA ILE A 138 -5.30 4.09 26.23
C ILE A 138 -6.40 4.25 27.28
N TRP A 139 -6.35 3.44 28.35
CA TRP A 139 -7.35 3.46 29.41
C TRP A 139 -7.35 4.77 30.20
N GLN A 140 -6.17 5.28 30.57
CA GLN A 140 -6.04 6.49 31.40
C GLN A 140 -6.27 7.79 30.63
N SER A 141 -5.88 7.84 29.36
CA SER A 141 -6.10 9.02 28.53
C SER A 141 -7.56 9.20 28.13
N ASP A 142 -8.36 8.12 28.16
CA ASP A 142 -9.72 8.07 27.63
C ASP A 142 -9.84 8.68 26.22
N CYS A 143 -8.84 8.43 25.38
CA CYS A 143 -8.81 8.98 24.03
C CYS A 143 -10.08 8.59 23.24
N GLY A 144 -10.75 9.60 22.66
CA GLY A 144 -12.04 9.41 22.00
C GLY A 144 -13.18 8.90 22.89
N GLY A 145 -13.06 8.93 24.22
CA GLY A 145 -14.08 8.42 25.14
C GLY A 145 -14.18 6.89 25.18
N ILE A 146 -13.17 6.15 24.69
CA ILE A 146 -13.20 4.68 24.64
C ILE A 146 -13.37 4.07 26.04
N ALA A 147 -12.57 4.51 27.03
CA ALA A 147 -12.62 3.96 28.38
C ALA A 147 -13.92 4.37 29.09
N SER A 148 -14.37 5.60 28.93
CA SER A 148 -15.65 6.07 29.47
C SER A 148 -16.84 5.31 28.90
N ARG A 149 -16.85 5.05 27.59
CA ARG A 149 -17.90 4.23 26.96
C ARG A 149 -17.91 2.83 27.53
N LEU A 150 -16.76 2.15 27.60
CA LEU A 150 -16.70 0.79 28.14
C LEU A 150 -17.07 0.74 29.64
N ARG A 151 -16.71 1.77 30.42
CA ARG A 151 -17.14 1.89 31.83
C ARG A 151 -18.66 2.06 31.95
N SER A 152 -19.28 2.85 31.09
CA SER A 152 -20.74 3.04 31.10
C SER A 152 -21.51 1.74 30.83
N LEU A 153 -20.90 0.81 30.09
CA LEU A 153 -21.46 -0.50 29.75
C LEU A 153 -21.10 -1.60 30.75
N ALA A 154 -20.34 -1.30 31.81
CA ALA A 154 -19.73 -2.32 32.68
C ALA A 154 -20.74 -3.31 33.28
N CYS A 155 -21.95 -2.85 33.64
CA CYS A 155 -23.00 -3.71 34.19
C CYS A 155 -23.68 -4.61 33.14
N ALA A 156 -23.58 -4.26 31.85
CA ALA A 156 -24.16 -5.01 30.73
C ALA A 156 -23.13 -5.93 30.03
N LEU A 157 -21.83 -5.67 30.22
CA LEU A 157 -20.75 -6.50 29.69
C LEU A 157 -20.58 -7.78 30.52
N ALA A 158 -20.33 -8.91 29.84
CA ALA A 158 -20.04 -10.17 30.51
C ALA A 158 -18.60 -10.24 31.08
N GLN A 159 -17.75 -9.27 30.74
CA GLN A 159 -16.34 -9.19 31.15
C GLN A 159 -16.02 -7.79 31.67
N ALA A 160 -14.90 -7.68 32.38
CA ALA A 160 -14.38 -6.39 32.78
C ALA A 160 -14.14 -5.48 31.55
N PRO A 161 -14.53 -4.20 31.59
CA PRO A 161 -14.34 -3.24 30.50
C PRO A 161 -12.93 -3.21 29.88
N ARG A 162 -11.88 -3.39 30.68
CA ARG A 162 -10.49 -3.45 30.20
C ARG A 162 -10.19 -4.68 29.33
N VAL A 163 -10.87 -5.81 29.57
CA VAL A 163 -10.76 -7.01 28.72
C VAL A 163 -11.44 -6.75 27.38
N VAL A 164 -12.60 -6.10 27.39
CA VAL A 164 -13.30 -5.69 26.16
C VAL A 164 -12.46 -4.70 25.33
N LEU A 165 -11.67 -3.82 25.96
CA LEU A 165 -10.70 -2.99 25.26
C LEU A 165 -9.65 -3.84 24.52
N ARG A 166 -9.07 -4.87 25.16
CA ARG A 166 -8.12 -5.77 24.49
C ARG A 166 -8.78 -6.51 23.33
N GLU A 167 -10.01 -6.97 23.51
CA GLU A 167 -10.78 -7.62 22.44
C GLU A 167 -11.04 -6.67 21.27
N LEU A 168 -11.41 -5.41 21.52
CA LEU A 168 -11.55 -4.39 20.48
C LEU A 168 -10.25 -4.23 19.68
N LEU A 169 -9.11 -4.08 20.37
CA LEU A 169 -7.81 -3.94 19.70
C LEU A 169 -7.39 -5.22 18.97
N ALA A 170 -7.75 -6.39 19.50
CA ALA A 170 -7.47 -7.67 18.86
C ALA A 170 -8.19 -7.83 17.52
N LEU A 171 -9.34 -7.16 17.33
CA LEU A 171 -10.04 -7.12 16.05
C LEU A 171 -9.26 -6.37 14.94
N ALA A 172 -8.08 -5.81 15.20
CA ALA A 172 -7.21 -5.25 14.16
C ALA A 172 -6.90 -6.27 13.03
N ASN A 173 -6.90 -7.59 13.30
CA ASN A 173 -6.81 -8.62 12.27
C ASN A 173 -7.96 -8.55 11.25
N CYS A 174 -9.13 -8.10 11.65
CA CYS A 174 -10.27 -7.91 10.76
C CYS A 174 -10.02 -6.85 9.69
N HIS A 175 -8.90 -6.14 9.72
CA HIS A 175 -8.45 -5.35 8.60
C HIS A 175 -8.02 -6.23 7.40
N SER A 176 -7.45 -7.42 7.61
CA SER A 176 -6.98 -8.28 6.51
C SER A 176 -8.11 -9.07 5.86
N LYS A 177 -8.45 -8.71 4.62
CA LYS A 177 -9.45 -9.42 3.79
C LYS A 177 -9.09 -10.89 3.54
N SER A 178 -7.79 -11.19 3.44
CA SER A 178 -7.29 -12.54 3.17
C SER A 178 -7.44 -13.49 4.36
N LYS A 179 -7.53 -12.93 5.59
CA LYS A 179 -7.64 -13.66 6.85
C LYS A 179 -9.06 -13.73 7.35
N VAL A 180 -9.75 -12.59 7.31
CA VAL A 180 -11.12 -12.44 7.75
C VAL A 180 -11.95 -12.00 6.55
N PRO A 181 -12.60 -12.90 5.80
CA PRO A 181 -13.51 -12.48 4.74
C PRO A 181 -14.60 -11.54 5.27
N VAL A 182 -15.10 -10.62 4.44
CA VAL A 182 -16.16 -9.68 4.85
C VAL A 182 -17.41 -10.40 5.40
N ALA A 183 -17.74 -11.57 4.84
CA ALA A 183 -18.84 -12.40 5.33
C ALA A 183 -18.66 -12.87 6.79
N ILE A 184 -17.43 -12.93 7.30
CA ILE A 184 -17.15 -13.19 8.72
C ILE A 184 -17.30 -11.89 9.51
N VAL A 185 -16.73 -10.77 9.05
CA VAL A 185 -16.86 -9.46 9.71
C VAL A 185 -18.32 -9.04 9.89
N ASN A 186 -19.17 -9.35 8.89
CA ASN A 186 -20.58 -8.99 8.88
C ASN A 186 -21.48 -9.92 9.72
N ASP A 187 -20.93 -11.00 10.28
CA ASP A 187 -21.65 -11.95 11.12
C ASP A 187 -21.00 -11.98 12.53
N PRO A 188 -21.59 -11.30 13.53
CA PRO A 188 -20.99 -11.20 14.86
C PRO A 188 -20.74 -12.55 15.55
N ARG A 189 -21.52 -13.59 15.23
CA ARG A 189 -21.30 -14.94 15.79
C ARG A 189 -20.09 -15.59 15.16
N ARG A 190 -20.01 -15.59 13.83
CA ARG A 190 -18.85 -16.13 13.10
C ARG A 190 -17.58 -15.34 13.39
N LEU A 191 -17.70 -14.02 13.55
CA LEU A 191 -16.59 -13.16 13.95
C LEU A 191 -16.08 -13.54 15.34
N ARG A 192 -16.97 -13.72 16.32
CA ARG A 192 -16.62 -14.19 17.65
C ARG A 192 -15.87 -15.53 17.60
N GLU A 193 -16.40 -16.52 16.91
CA GLU A 193 -15.78 -17.85 16.77
C GLU A 193 -14.40 -17.75 16.12
N HIS A 194 -14.28 -16.95 15.06
CA HIS A 194 -13.02 -16.73 14.36
C HIS A 194 -11.97 -16.09 15.28
N MET A 195 -12.34 -15.05 16.02
CA MET A 195 -11.41 -14.39 16.94
C MET A 195 -11.01 -15.28 18.12
N GLN A 196 -11.93 -16.11 18.63
CA GLN A 196 -11.60 -17.10 19.64
C GLN A 196 -10.55 -18.10 19.14
N GLN A 197 -10.72 -18.59 17.91
CA GLN A 197 -9.75 -19.49 17.30
C GLN A 197 -8.38 -18.81 17.10
N THR A 198 -8.36 -17.60 16.55
CA THR A 198 -7.15 -16.82 16.30
C THR A 198 -6.31 -16.58 17.56
N LEU A 199 -6.95 -16.33 18.71
CA LEU A 199 -6.25 -16.10 19.97
C LEU A 199 -5.78 -17.38 20.67
N ALA A 200 -6.55 -18.47 20.54
CA ALA A 200 -6.29 -19.72 21.25
C ALA A 200 -5.17 -20.55 20.63
N GLU A 201 -4.95 -20.41 19.32
CA GLU A 201 -3.99 -21.23 18.58
C GLU A 201 -2.63 -20.56 18.44
N ASP A 202 -1.57 -21.37 18.46
CA ASP A 202 -0.22 -20.92 18.17
C ASP A 202 -0.07 -20.47 16.70
N LEU A 203 0.71 -19.40 16.47
CA LEU A 203 0.89 -18.82 15.13
C LEU A 203 1.54 -19.80 14.14
N GLN A 204 2.43 -20.70 14.60
CA GLN A 204 3.03 -21.71 13.71
C GLN A 204 1.98 -22.71 13.23
N VAL A 205 1.08 -23.14 14.11
CA VAL A 205 -0.03 -24.04 13.75
C VAL A 205 -0.97 -23.35 12.76
N GLN A 206 -1.30 -22.07 13.01
CA GLN A 206 -2.12 -21.26 12.11
C GLN A 206 -1.47 -21.11 10.73
N TYR A 207 -0.16 -20.87 10.69
CA TYR A 207 0.60 -20.75 9.44
C TYR A 207 0.59 -22.05 8.63
N LEU A 208 0.83 -23.19 9.27
CA LEU A 208 0.79 -24.49 8.62
C LEU A 208 -0.61 -24.80 8.06
N ARG A 209 -1.67 -24.45 8.80
CA ARG A 209 -3.05 -24.59 8.31
C ARG A 209 -3.31 -23.70 7.09
N TYR A 210 -2.84 -22.45 7.15
CA TYR A 210 -2.91 -21.53 6.03
C TYR A 210 -2.18 -22.07 4.80
N GLN A 211 -0.96 -22.61 4.95
CA GLN A 211 -0.21 -23.23 3.86
C GLN A 211 -0.95 -24.42 3.25
N ALA A 212 -1.49 -25.33 4.07
CA ALA A 212 -2.28 -26.46 3.58
C ALA A 212 -3.51 -25.99 2.81
N GLN A 213 -4.25 -25.00 3.33
CA GLN A 213 -5.42 -24.45 2.65
C GLN A 213 -5.07 -23.76 1.32
N ARG A 214 -3.94 -23.03 1.28
CA ARG A 214 -3.42 -22.41 0.06
C ARG A 214 -3.07 -23.47 -0.99
N ALA A 215 -2.39 -24.54 -0.58
CA ALA A 215 -2.04 -25.65 -1.47
C ALA A 215 -3.28 -26.37 -2.03
N ARG A 216 -4.31 -26.61 -1.19
CA ARG A 216 -5.61 -27.18 -1.64
C ARG A 216 -6.25 -26.32 -2.72
N THR A 217 -6.32 -25.01 -2.46
CA THR A 217 -6.93 -24.04 -3.37
C THR A 217 -6.16 -23.97 -4.69
N ALA A 218 -4.82 -23.95 -4.63
CA ALA A 218 -3.97 -23.93 -5.82
C ALA A 218 -4.16 -25.17 -6.70
N LEU A 219 -4.20 -26.37 -6.09
CA LEU A 219 -4.46 -27.61 -6.81
C LEU A 219 -5.87 -27.65 -7.42
N ALA A 220 -6.88 -27.21 -6.67
CA ALA A 220 -8.26 -27.13 -7.17
C ALA A 220 -8.38 -26.20 -8.39
N ARG A 221 -7.78 -25.01 -8.33
CA ARG A 221 -7.73 -24.07 -9.46
C ARG A 221 -6.97 -24.64 -10.65
N ALA A 222 -5.85 -25.30 -10.43
CA ALA A 222 -5.08 -25.93 -11.51
C ALA A 222 -5.87 -27.06 -12.20
N ARG A 223 -6.69 -27.81 -11.46
CA ARG A 223 -7.61 -28.81 -12.01
C ARG A 223 -8.73 -28.15 -12.83
N GLN A 224 -9.35 -27.10 -12.30
CA GLN A 224 -10.42 -26.36 -13.00
C GLN A 224 -9.91 -25.71 -14.29
N ALA A 225 -8.72 -25.14 -14.27
CA ALA A 225 -8.06 -24.53 -15.43
C ALA A 225 -7.43 -25.56 -16.39
N GLN A 226 -7.61 -26.86 -16.14
CA GLN A 226 -7.07 -27.96 -16.97
C GLN A 226 -5.56 -27.83 -17.24
N ARG A 227 -4.79 -27.40 -16.24
CA ARG A 227 -3.33 -27.27 -16.38
C ARG A 227 -2.66 -28.62 -16.70
N PRO A 228 -1.48 -28.61 -17.35
CA PRO A 228 -0.74 -29.83 -17.69
C PRO A 228 -0.54 -30.78 -16.50
N ALA A 229 -0.51 -32.08 -16.76
CA ALA A 229 -0.35 -33.11 -15.72
C ALA A 229 0.89 -32.90 -14.81
N PRO A 230 2.09 -32.53 -15.33
CA PRO A 230 3.25 -32.28 -14.48
C PRO A 230 3.01 -31.17 -13.45
N ALA A 231 2.45 -30.04 -13.87
CA ALA A 231 2.14 -28.92 -12.98
C ALA A 231 1.10 -29.29 -11.90
N ARG A 232 0.13 -30.16 -12.23
CA ARG A 232 -0.83 -30.68 -11.25
C ARG A 232 -0.18 -31.64 -10.26
N ALA A 233 0.80 -32.44 -10.68
CA ALA A 233 1.54 -33.35 -9.81
C ALA A 233 2.44 -32.60 -8.81
N GLU A 234 3.11 -31.53 -9.25
CA GLU A 234 3.89 -30.64 -8.36
C GLU A 234 3.02 -30.02 -7.27
N LEU A 235 1.84 -29.49 -7.63
CA LEU A 235 0.90 -28.93 -6.67
C LEU A 235 0.33 -29.99 -5.71
N ALA A 236 0.11 -31.22 -6.17
CA ALA A 236 -0.32 -32.31 -5.32
C ALA A 236 0.77 -32.74 -4.32
N CYS A 237 2.04 -32.75 -4.74
CA CYS A 237 3.18 -32.98 -3.86
C CYS A 237 3.29 -31.90 -2.79
N ALA A 238 3.20 -30.62 -3.18
CA ALA A 238 3.23 -29.49 -2.25
C ALA A 238 2.07 -29.55 -1.24
N LEU A 239 0.87 -29.96 -1.67
CA LEU A 239 -0.26 -30.17 -0.76
C LEU A 239 0.03 -31.29 0.26
N SER A 240 0.54 -32.44 -0.21
CA SER A 240 0.86 -33.55 0.69
C SER A 240 1.91 -33.17 1.74
N GLN A 241 2.93 -32.41 1.34
CA GLN A 241 3.95 -31.89 2.27
C GLN A 241 3.34 -30.93 3.31
N ALA A 242 2.48 -30.01 2.88
CA ALA A 242 1.83 -29.06 3.79
C ALA A 242 0.87 -29.76 4.77
N GLU A 243 0.13 -30.77 4.32
CA GLU A 243 -0.76 -31.56 5.18
C GLU A 243 0.02 -32.44 6.17
N ALA A 244 1.14 -33.03 5.75
CA ALA A 244 2.02 -33.78 6.65
C ALA A 244 2.65 -32.86 7.71
N ALA A 245 3.12 -31.67 7.32
CA ALA A 245 3.66 -30.68 8.25
C ALA A 245 2.60 -30.23 9.27
N LEU A 246 1.36 -30.01 8.83
CA LEU A 246 0.25 -29.67 9.73
C LEU A 246 -0.13 -30.84 10.66
N ALA A 247 -0.15 -32.08 10.17
CA ALA A 247 -0.47 -33.26 10.98
C ALA A 247 0.60 -33.54 12.04
N ASN A 248 1.87 -33.22 11.75
CA ASN A 248 2.99 -33.32 12.68
C ASN A 248 3.09 -32.13 13.64
N ALA A 249 2.29 -31.08 13.45
CA ALA A 249 2.26 -29.96 14.38
C ALA A 249 1.67 -30.43 15.72
N ASP A 250 2.22 -29.93 16.82
CA ASP A 250 1.72 -30.20 18.16
C ASP A 250 0.80 -29.05 18.64
N PRO A 251 -0.52 -29.09 18.33
CA PRO A 251 -1.45 -28.04 18.77
C PRO A 251 -1.64 -28.03 20.31
N GLY A 252 -1.22 -29.09 21.00
CA GLY A 252 -1.26 -29.19 22.46
C GLY A 252 0.01 -28.70 23.16
N GLY A 253 1.09 -28.53 22.39
CA GLY A 253 2.46 -28.39 22.87
C GLY A 253 2.77 -27.15 23.68
N GLN A 254 4.06 -26.97 23.99
CA GLN A 254 4.52 -25.90 24.88
C GLN A 254 4.11 -24.49 24.42
N LEU A 255 4.13 -24.21 23.12
CA LEU A 255 3.71 -22.91 22.58
C LEU A 255 2.21 -22.66 22.80
N ALA A 256 1.37 -23.67 22.53
CA ALA A 256 -0.06 -23.59 22.79
C ALA A 256 -0.36 -23.50 24.30
N ALA A 257 0.42 -24.17 25.15
CA ALA A 257 0.35 -24.02 26.60
C ALA A 257 0.70 -22.59 27.04
N GLY A 258 1.73 -21.98 26.44
CA GLY A 258 2.08 -20.59 26.64
C GLY A 258 0.93 -19.64 26.27
N ARG A 259 0.29 -19.83 25.11
CA ARG A 259 -0.89 -19.05 24.72
C ARG A 259 -2.05 -19.20 25.70
N ARG A 260 -2.36 -20.43 26.14
CA ARG A 260 -3.37 -20.68 27.18
C ARG A 260 -3.05 -19.95 28.48
N ALA A 261 -1.78 -19.95 28.91
CA ALA A 261 -1.35 -19.23 30.10
C ALA A 261 -1.50 -17.71 29.95
N THR A 262 -1.17 -17.13 28.79
CA THR A 262 -1.41 -15.71 28.50
C THR A 262 -2.89 -15.36 28.60
N LEU A 263 -3.77 -16.17 27.99
CA LEU A 263 -5.22 -15.92 28.02
C LEU A 263 -5.82 -16.10 29.43
N ALA A 264 -5.31 -17.06 30.22
CA ALA A 264 -5.76 -17.29 31.59
C ALA A 264 -5.53 -16.10 32.54
N ARG A 265 -4.66 -15.14 32.18
CA ARG A 265 -4.50 -13.87 32.92
C ARG A 265 -5.74 -12.97 32.84
N HIS A 266 -6.54 -13.14 31.79
CA HIS A 266 -7.65 -12.23 31.46
C HIS A 266 -9.02 -12.91 31.51
N TYR A 267 -9.07 -14.24 31.40
CA TYR A 267 -10.31 -15.01 31.31
C TYR A 267 -10.38 -16.12 32.35
N ALA A 268 -11.53 -16.21 33.04
CA ALA A 268 -11.87 -17.39 33.83
C ALA A 268 -12.28 -18.56 32.91
N SER A 269 -13.07 -18.28 31.86
CA SER A 269 -13.40 -19.26 30.82
C SER A 269 -13.31 -18.61 29.44
N PHE A 270 -12.17 -18.79 28.77
CA PHE A 270 -11.94 -18.17 27.45
C PHE A 270 -13.03 -18.52 26.43
N ALA A 271 -13.42 -19.80 26.32
CA ALA A 271 -14.42 -20.23 25.35
C ALA A 271 -15.81 -19.60 25.58
N ARG A 272 -16.20 -19.44 26.85
CA ARG A 272 -17.50 -18.84 27.21
C ARG A 272 -17.46 -17.31 27.15
N ASP A 273 -16.35 -16.72 27.57
CA ASP A 273 -16.28 -15.30 27.87
C ASP A 273 -15.73 -14.49 26.69
N ALA A 274 -14.71 -14.95 25.97
CA ALA A 274 -14.05 -14.11 24.96
C ALA A 274 -15.03 -13.62 23.87
N PHE A 275 -15.01 -12.30 23.63
CA PHE A 275 -15.83 -11.57 22.65
C PHE A 275 -17.35 -11.75 22.82
N ALA A 276 -17.85 -12.09 24.01
CA ALA A 276 -19.29 -12.31 24.20
C ALA A 276 -20.14 -11.06 23.92
N TRP A 277 -19.56 -9.85 24.03
CA TRP A 277 -20.22 -8.59 23.72
C TRP A 277 -20.63 -8.46 22.24
N LEU A 278 -19.96 -9.15 21.31
CA LEU A 278 -20.36 -9.17 19.88
C LEU A 278 -21.76 -9.75 19.67
N VAL A 279 -22.21 -10.63 20.56
CA VAL A 279 -23.48 -11.37 20.44
C VAL A 279 -24.43 -11.10 21.61
N ALA A 280 -24.16 -10.06 22.39
CA ALA A 280 -24.99 -9.69 23.53
C ALA A 280 -26.40 -9.26 23.08
N ALA A 281 -27.41 -9.54 23.91
CA ALA A 281 -28.78 -9.12 23.65
C ALA A 281 -29.04 -7.66 24.05
N ASP A 282 -28.27 -7.14 25.01
CA ASP A 282 -28.37 -5.78 25.50
C ASP A 282 -28.25 -4.75 24.36
N GLN A 283 -29.10 -3.73 24.37
CA GLN A 283 -29.19 -2.77 23.27
C GLN A 283 -27.93 -1.91 23.13
N ASP A 284 -27.35 -1.46 24.24
CA ASP A 284 -26.20 -0.56 24.21
C ASP A 284 -24.92 -1.33 23.89
N VAL A 285 -24.81 -2.58 24.33
CA VAL A 285 -23.72 -3.49 23.94
C VAL A 285 -23.82 -3.87 22.45
N ARG A 286 -25.03 -4.09 21.90
CA ARG A 286 -25.21 -4.27 20.45
C ARG A 286 -24.80 -3.03 19.66
N ALA A 287 -25.06 -1.83 20.19
CA ALA A 287 -24.61 -0.59 19.57
C ALA A 287 -23.07 -0.46 19.57
N LEU A 288 -22.39 -0.95 20.62
CA LEU A 288 -20.93 -1.07 20.64
C LEU A 288 -20.43 -2.05 19.56
N ALA A 289 -21.03 -3.23 19.44
CA ALA A 289 -20.73 -4.22 18.40
C ALA A 289 -20.89 -3.65 16.99
N ALA A 290 -22.00 -2.97 16.72
CA ALA A 290 -22.23 -2.32 15.44
C ALA A 290 -21.17 -1.25 15.13
N ASP A 291 -20.84 -0.38 16.10
CA ASP A 291 -19.82 0.65 15.90
C ASP A 291 -18.43 0.05 15.64
N ALA A 292 -18.06 -1.01 16.34
CA ALA A 292 -16.79 -1.68 16.12
C ALA A 292 -16.73 -2.31 14.71
N ILE A 293 -17.77 -3.04 14.30
CA ILE A 293 -17.84 -3.67 12.98
C ILE A 293 -17.83 -2.63 11.86
N ASP A 294 -18.62 -1.56 11.98
CA ASP A 294 -18.66 -0.48 11.00
C ASP A 294 -17.31 0.27 10.92
N THR A 295 -16.61 0.42 12.04
CA THR A 295 -15.26 0.99 12.06
C THR A 295 -14.26 0.09 11.34
N LEU A 296 -14.35 -1.23 11.48
CA LEU A 296 -13.48 -2.18 10.78
C LEU A 296 -13.75 -2.21 9.26
N ARG A 297 -15.01 -2.09 8.85
CA ARG A 297 -15.38 -1.90 7.43
C ARG A 297 -14.80 -0.61 6.88
N ALA A 298 -14.95 0.49 7.63
CA ALA A 298 -14.36 1.78 7.26
C ALA A 298 -12.83 1.70 7.17
N LEU A 299 -12.17 0.95 8.05
CA LEU A 299 -10.73 0.75 8.02
C LEU A 299 -10.27 -0.01 6.77
N ARG A 300 -10.99 -1.06 6.34
CA ARG A 300 -10.70 -1.73 5.05
C ARG A 300 -10.81 -0.78 3.86
N CYS A 301 -11.87 0.03 3.85
CA CYS A 301 -12.05 1.06 2.83
C CYS A 301 -10.91 2.07 2.89
N ALA A 302 -10.50 2.48 4.09
CA ALA A 302 -9.43 3.44 4.28
C ALA A 302 -8.10 2.96 3.71
N ASP A 303 -7.75 1.69 3.94
CA ASP A 303 -6.57 1.11 3.33
C ASP A 303 -6.69 1.00 1.82
N ALA A 304 -7.83 0.53 1.30
CA ALA A 304 -8.03 0.43 -0.15
C ALA A 304 -7.96 1.79 -0.86
N LEU A 305 -8.42 2.86 -0.20
CA LEU A 305 -8.47 4.25 -0.69
C LEU A 305 -7.21 5.07 -0.35
N ARG A 306 -6.19 4.44 0.26
CA ARG A 306 -4.90 5.09 0.54
C ARG A 306 -4.26 5.62 -0.74
N GLN A 307 -3.32 6.55 -0.61
CA GLN A 307 -2.56 6.99 -1.78
C GLN A 307 -1.63 5.87 -2.28
N ARG A 308 -1.56 5.66 -3.60
CA ARG A 308 -0.76 4.60 -4.24
C ARG A 308 0.28 5.20 -5.18
N GLY A 309 1.49 4.65 -5.19
CA GLY A 309 2.58 5.07 -6.07
C GLY A 309 3.03 6.53 -5.85
N SER A 310 3.89 7.05 -6.74
CA SER A 310 4.72 8.30 -6.68
C SER A 310 4.21 9.61 -6.03
N ALA A 311 2.94 9.71 -5.60
CA ALA A 311 2.54 10.66 -4.56
C ALA A 311 3.03 10.23 -3.16
N LEU A 312 3.25 8.92 -2.96
CA LEU A 312 3.92 8.30 -1.84
C LEU A 312 5.07 7.37 -2.25
N LYS A 313 6.08 7.28 -1.38
CA LYS A 313 7.13 6.26 -1.43
C LYS A 313 6.65 5.03 -0.66
N THR A 314 7.14 3.84 -1.00
CA THR A 314 6.96 2.65 -0.15
C THR A 314 7.52 2.91 1.24
N SER A 315 7.23 2.03 2.19
CA SER A 315 7.81 2.08 3.54
C SER A 315 9.35 2.09 3.55
N ALA A 316 9.95 1.54 2.50
CA ALA A 316 11.39 1.49 2.25
C ALA A 316 11.95 2.75 1.56
N GLY A 317 11.08 3.69 1.17
CA GLY A 317 11.46 4.93 0.48
C GLY A 317 11.57 4.82 -1.05
N TYR A 318 11.11 3.71 -1.67
CA TYR A 318 11.11 3.56 -3.12
C TYR A 318 9.92 4.24 -3.77
N GLU A 319 10.08 4.72 -4.99
CA GLU A 319 8.95 5.11 -5.82
C GLU A 319 8.53 3.91 -6.67
N ILE A 320 7.22 3.64 -6.73
CA ILE A 320 6.61 2.73 -7.68
C ILE A 320 5.71 3.55 -8.61
N PHE A 321 5.88 3.37 -9.91
CA PHE A 321 5.08 4.07 -10.93
C PHE A 321 4.96 3.22 -12.19
N VAL A 322 3.96 3.52 -13.02
CA VAL A 322 3.74 2.81 -14.29
C VAL A 322 4.71 3.32 -15.37
N ASP A 323 5.29 2.38 -16.13
CA ASP A 323 6.08 2.70 -17.32
C ASP A 323 5.18 2.91 -18.53
N GLN A 324 5.28 4.06 -19.20
CA GLN A 324 4.51 4.31 -20.40
C GLN A 324 4.89 3.46 -21.61
N THR A 325 6.08 2.85 -21.58
CA THR A 325 6.63 2.04 -22.68
C THR A 325 6.25 0.56 -22.59
N SER A 326 6.03 0.03 -21.38
CA SER A 326 5.74 -1.39 -21.15
C SER A 326 4.43 -1.65 -20.40
N ALA A 327 3.84 -0.63 -19.77
CA ALA A 327 2.77 -0.69 -18.79
C ALA A 327 3.11 -1.45 -17.49
N ASP A 328 4.32 -1.99 -17.34
CA ASP A 328 4.72 -2.68 -16.11
C ASP A 328 5.06 -1.68 -14.99
N ALA A 329 5.15 -2.20 -13.77
CA ALA A 329 5.58 -1.43 -12.61
C ALA A 329 7.08 -1.17 -12.68
N LEU A 330 7.46 0.09 -12.52
CA LEU A 330 8.84 0.52 -12.32
C LEU A 330 9.10 0.79 -10.85
N PHE A 331 10.16 0.16 -10.35
CA PHE A 331 10.67 0.35 -9.00
C PHE A 331 11.93 1.21 -9.08
N ALA A 332 11.89 2.39 -8.47
CA ALA A 332 13.03 3.27 -8.30
C ALA A 332 13.78 2.91 -7.01
N LEU A 333 14.71 1.98 -7.12
CA LEU A 333 15.47 1.43 -6.00
C LEU A 333 16.71 2.28 -5.73
N ARG A 334 16.89 2.70 -4.47
CA ARG A 334 18.08 3.42 -4.02
C ARG A 334 19.02 2.47 -3.29
N ARG A 335 20.30 2.51 -3.64
CA ARG A 335 21.37 1.75 -2.97
C ARG A 335 22.46 2.72 -2.54
N GLY A 336 22.89 2.66 -1.28
CA GLY A 336 24.01 3.46 -0.77
C GLY A 336 23.83 4.98 -0.80
N GLY A 337 22.62 5.46 -1.11
CA GLY A 337 22.29 6.89 -1.25
C GLY A 337 22.76 7.55 -2.55
N ASP A 338 23.68 6.93 -3.30
CA ASP A 338 24.31 7.47 -4.51
C ASP A 338 23.90 6.75 -5.80
N GLN A 339 23.23 5.59 -5.69
CA GLN A 339 22.71 4.84 -6.83
C GLN A 339 21.19 4.91 -6.93
N LEU A 340 20.71 5.02 -8.18
CA LEU A 340 19.31 4.88 -8.57
C LEU A 340 19.21 3.78 -9.64
N LEU A 341 18.59 2.65 -9.27
CA LEU A 341 18.29 1.55 -10.16
C LEU A 341 16.81 1.62 -10.53
N LEU A 342 16.50 1.76 -11.82
CA LEU A 342 15.13 1.66 -12.32
C LEU A 342 14.91 0.21 -12.76
N ALA A 343 14.04 -0.52 -12.06
CA ALA A 343 13.75 -1.92 -12.37
C ALA A 343 12.32 -2.06 -12.88
N SER A 344 12.14 -2.65 -14.06
CA SER A 344 10.83 -3.00 -14.61
C SER A 344 10.52 -4.44 -14.24
N LEU A 345 9.51 -4.62 -13.39
CA LEU A 345 9.11 -5.94 -12.90
C LEU A 345 7.66 -6.20 -13.28
N HIS A 346 7.39 -7.40 -13.77
CA HIS A 346 6.06 -7.80 -14.19
C HIS A 346 5.19 -8.14 -12.97
N VAL A 347 4.49 -7.13 -12.46
CA VAL A 347 3.61 -7.25 -11.30
C VAL A 347 2.28 -6.54 -11.60
N PRO A 348 1.32 -7.23 -12.23
CA PRO A 348 0.10 -6.60 -12.77
C PRO A 348 -0.66 -5.73 -11.78
N ILE A 349 -0.80 -6.18 -10.52
CA ILE A 349 -1.50 -5.42 -9.49
C ILE A 349 -0.77 -4.13 -9.15
N ALA A 350 0.55 -4.17 -8.92
CA ALA A 350 1.33 -2.98 -8.60
C ALA A 350 1.38 -2.00 -9.79
N ALA A 351 1.41 -2.53 -11.02
CA ALA A 351 1.36 -1.71 -12.23
C ALA A 351 0.01 -0.98 -12.38
N GLY A 352 -1.10 -1.70 -12.15
CA GLY A 352 -2.44 -1.12 -12.14
C GLY A 352 -2.62 -0.06 -11.05
N GLU A 353 -2.21 -0.39 -9.82
CA GLU A 353 -2.23 0.53 -8.68
C GLU A 353 -1.40 1.78 -8.92
N SER A 354 -0.25 1.63 -9.58
CA SER A 354 0.64 2.74 -9.95
C SER A 354 0.06 3.68 -11.01
N ASN A 355 -0.98 3.25 -11.73
CA ASN A 355 -1.71 4.11 -12.68
C ASN A 355 -2.99 4.71 -12.08
N VAL A 356 -3.41 4.32 -10.87
CA VAL A 356 -4.54 4.95 -10.17
C VAL A 356 -4.09 6.29 -9.61
N ALA A 357 -4.67 7.39 -10.09
CA ALA A 357 -4.38 8.73 -9.61
C ALA A 357 -5.13 9.07 -8.32
N SER A 358 -6.36 8.60 -8.20
CA SER A 358 -7.17 8.75 -7.00
C SER A 358 -8.22 7.64 -6.93
N SER A 359 -8.59 7.31 -5.70
CA SER A 359 -9.74 6.47 -5.40
C SER A 359 -10.47 7.11 -4.21
N THR A 360 -11.75 7.44 -4.39
CA THR A 360 -12.54 8.12 -3.35
C THR A 360 -13.94 7.51 -3.25
N LEU A 361 -14.55 7.69 -2.09
CA LEU A 361 -15.97 7.40 -1.86
C LEU A 361 -16.74 8.72 -1.93
N ASP A 362 -17.79 8.76 -2.75
CA ASP A 362 -18.72 9.89 -2.73
C ASP A 362 -19.79 9.72 -1.63
N GLN A 363 -20.60 10.77 -1.41
CA GLN A 363 -21.65 10.75 -0.39
C GLN A 363 -22.75 9.71 -0.65
N ALA A 364 -22.91 9.26 -1.90
CA ALA A 364 -23.85 8.19 -2.25
C ALA A 364 -23.24 6.80 -2.06
N GLY A 365 -21.97 6.71 -1.66
CA GLY A 365 -21.25 5.45 -1.47
C GLY A 365 -20.69 4.86 -2.74
N ASN A 366 -20.65 5.61 -3.85
CA ASN A 366 -20.01 5.14 -5.07
C ASN A 366 -18.49 5.23 -4.96
N LEU A 367 -17.82 4.22 -5.50
CA LEU A 367 -16.37 4.21 -5.62
C LEU A 367 -15.96 4.94 -6.90
N ARG A 368 -15.32 6.09 -6.77
CA ARG A 368 -14.80 6.87 -7.89
C ARG A 368 -13.30 6.66 -8.04
N ILE A 369 -12.85 6.39 -9.26
CA ILE A 369 -11.45 6.11 -9.58
C ILE A 369 -11.02 6.95 -10.77
N ALA A 370 -9.90 7.66 -10.61
CA ALA A 370 -9.23 8.36 -11.70
C ALA A 370 -7.88 7.71 -12.00
N PHE A 371 -7.41 7.87 -13.23
CA PHE A 371 -6.12 7.34 -13.70
C PHE A 371 -5.12 8.46 -13.95
N HIS A 372 -3.83 8.18 -13.73
CA HIS A 372 -2.77 9.13 -14.04
C HIS A 372 -2.67 9.38 -15.54
N ARG A 373 -2.92 8.34 -16.35
CA ARG A 373 -2.90 8.40 -17.81
C ARG A 373 -3.64 7.24 -18.46
N GLY A 374 -4.03 7.45 -19.71
CA GLY A 374 -4.55 6.43 -20.61
C GLY A 374 -3.76 6.27 -21.91
N ALA A 375 -2.92 7.22 -22.29
CA ALA A 375 -2.09 7.09 -23.50
C ALA A 375 -0.82 6.30 -23.17
N PHE A 376 -0.43 5.35 -24.01
CA PHE A 376 0.83 4.60 -23.89
C PHE A 376 1.48 4.51 -25.27
N THR A 377 2.74 4.06 -25.35
CA THR A 377 3.53 4.12 -26.59
C THR A 377 2.96 3.31 -27.75
N SER A 378 2.14 2.28 -27.49
CA SER A 378 1.47 1.49 -28.51
C SER A 378 0.09 0.99 -28.06
N PRO A 379 -0.82 0.64 -29.00
CA PRO A 379 -2.13 0.08 -28.66
C PRO A 379 -2.05 -1.19 -27.79
N GLU A 380 -1.04 -2.03 -28.00
CA GLU A 380 -0.82 -3.25 -27.19
C GLU A 380 -0.48 -2.91 -25.73
N VAL A 381 0.32 -1.86 -25.52
CA VAL A 381 0.69 -1.38 -24.18
C VAL A 381 -0.52 -0.73 -23.50
N VAL A 382 -1.35 0.02 -24.24
CA VAL A 382 -2.63 0.55 -23.71
C VAL A 382 -3.55 -0.58 -23.25
N GLN A 383 -3.71 -1.64 -24.05
CA GLN A 383 -4.54 -2.78 -23.69
C GLN A 383 -4.03 -3.50 -22.42
N ARG A 384 -2.71 -3.65 -22.30
CA ARG A 384 -2.07 -4.22 -21.12
C ARG A 384 -2.28 -3.36 -19.88
N ALA A 385 -2.05 -2.05 -19.98
CA ALA A 385 -2.30 -1.09 -18.91
C ALA A 385 -3.76 -1.12 -18.45
N ALA A 386 -4.72 -1.21 -19.38
CA ALA A 386 -6.14 -1.31 -19.05
C ALA A 386 -6.46 -2.60 -18.27
N SER A 387 -5.85 -3.73 -18.64
CA SER A 387 -5.98 -5.00 -17.92
C SER A 387 -5.40 -4.91 -16.50
N TYR A 388 -4.23 -4.30 -16.33
CA TYR A 388 -3.62 -4.11 -15.02
C TYR A 388 -4.43 -3.15 -14.13
N ALA A 389 -4.90 -2.03 -14.68
CA ALA A 389 -5.77 -1.11 -13.99
C ALA A 389 -7.09 -1.79 -13.56
N ALA A 390 -7.66 -2.65 -14.40
CA ALA A 390 -8.83 -3.45 -14.03
C ALA A 390 -8.56 -4.40 -12.85
N CYS A 391 -7.39 -5.03 -12.77
CA CYS A 391 -6.99 -5.81 -11.59
C CYS A 391 -6.99 -4.96 -10.32
N ALA A 392 -6.43 -3.74 -10.38
CA ALA A 392 -6.40 -2.83 -9.23
C ALA A 392 -7.79 -2.34 -8.83
N VAL A 393 -8.63 -1.93 -9.80
CA VAL A 393 -10.01 -1.53 -9.52
C VAL A 393 -10.82 -2.68 -8.91
N TYR A 394 -10.64 -3.91 -9.41
CA TYR A 394 -11.29 -5.09 -8.87
C TYR A 394 -10.88 -5.39 -7.42
N ASP A 395 -9.62 -5.15 -7.08
CA ASP A 395 -9.11 -5.33 -5.72
C ASP A 395 -9.67 -4.25 -4.77
N ILE A 396 -9.64 -2.97 -5.18
CA ILE A 396 -10.14 -1.83 -4.40
C ILE A 396 -11.64 -1.96 -4.13
N GLN A 397 -12.44 -2.30 -5.15
CA GLN A 397 -13.89 -2.41 -4.98
C GLN A 397 -14.29 -3.51 -3.99
N ALA A 398 -13.48 -4.57 -3.86
CA ALA A 398 -13.77 -5.65 -2.92
C ALA A 398 -13.63 -5.19 -1.46
N ASP A 399 -12.75 -4.22 -1.19
CA ASP A 399 -12.57 -3.67 0.15
C ASP A 399 -13.50 -2.50 0.43
N VAL A 400 -14.00 -1.84 -0.60
CA VAL A 400 -14.88 -0.67 -0.48
C VAL A 400 -16.35 -1.06 -0.56
N ILE A 401 -16.77 -1.60 -1.70
CA ILE A 401 -18.18 -1.91 -1.98
C ILE A 401 -18.60 -3.17 -1.24
N ASP A 402 -17.82 -4.25 -1.34
CA ASP A 402 -18.22 -5.53 -0.74
C ASP A 402 -18.24 -5.47 0.80
N SER A 403 -17.45 -4.57 1.41
CA SER A 403 -17.44 -4.29 2.85
C SER A 403 -18.80 -3.87 3.41
N PHE A 404 -19.63 -3.20 2.60
CA PHE A 404 -20.94 -2.68 3.03
C PHE A 404 -22.13 -3.40 2.40
N GLN A 405 -21.92 -4.53 1.72
CA GLN A 405 -23.04 -5.31 1.22
C GLN A 405 -23.93 -5.78 2.38
N PRO A 406 -25.25 -5.54 2.32
CA PRO A 406 -26.19 -6.02 3.31
C PRO A 406 -26.06 -7.54 3.51
N PRO A 407 -26.21 -8.06 4.73
CA PRO A 407 -26.60 -9.46 4.87
C PRO A 407 -27.94 -9.66 4.15
N ALA A 408 -28.10 -10.77 3.43
CA ALA A 408 -29.23 -11.05 2.53
C ALA A 408 -30.64 -10.97 3.18
N THR A 409 -30.73 -10.76 4.50
CA THR A 409 -31.95 -10.75 5.29
C THR A 409 -32.15 -9.48 6.14
N GLY A 410 -31.32 -8.44 5.96
CA GLY A 410 -31.39 -7.20 6.77
C GLY A 410 -32.33 -6.15 6.18
N ALA A 411 -33.41 -5.80 6.90
CA ALA A 411 -34.25 -4.65 6.56
C ALA A 411 -33.52 -3.35 6.94
N GLY A 412 -33.25 -2.47 5.95
CA GLY A 412 -32.86 -1.07 6.18
C GLY A 412 -31.53 -0.59 5.58
N SER A 413 -30.77 -1.44 4.90
CA SER A 413 -29.56 -1.06 4.16
C SER A 413 -29.82 -1.01 2.65
N ALA A 414 -29.18 -0.07 1.94
CA ALA A 414 -29.29 0.02 0.48
C ALA A 414 -28.92 -1.33 -0.18
N PRO A 415 -29.64 -1.78 -1.23
CA PRO A 415 -29.36 -3.05 -1.90
C PRO A 415 -27.91 -3.15 -2.35
N ALA A 416 -27.31 -4.35 -2.34
CA ALA A 416 -25.91 -4.57 -2.76
C ALA A 416 -25.58 -4.00 -4.17
N ASP A 417 -26.60 -3.88 -5.03
CA ASP A 417 -26.50 -3.36 -6.39
C ASP A 417 -26.61 -1.83 -6.50
N SER A 418 -26.81 -1.10 -5.39
CA SER A 418 -26.97 0.36 -5.42
C SER A 418 -25.66 1.11 -5.67
N PHE A 419 -24.52 0.55 -5.24
CA PHE A 419 -23.22 1.22 -5.35
C PHE A 419 -22.60 1.01 -6.72
N GLN A 420 -22.21 2.13 -7.34
CA GLN A 420 -21.54 2.17 -8.63
C GLN A 420 -20.02 2.29 -8.46
N ILE A 421 -19.30 1.74 -9.43
CA ILE A 421 -17.89 2.04 -9.71
C ILE A 421 -17.90 3.10 -10.81
N VAL A 422 -17.36 4.28 -10.51
CA VAL A 422 -17.29 5.41 -11.44
C VAL A 422 -15.84 5.57 -11.89
N LEU A 423 -15.58 5.33 -13.17
CA LEU A 423 -14.26 5.47 -13.79
C LEU A 423 -14.19 6.82 -14.51
N GLU A 424 -13.22 7.65 -14.13
CA GLU A 424 -12.97 8.92 -14.82
C GLU A 424 -12.10 8.72 -16.06
N GLU A 425 -12.49 9.40 -17.15
CA GLU A 425 -11.71 9.47 -18.38
C GLU A 425 -10.37 10.21 -18.16
N PRO A 426 -9.20 9.60 -18.44
CA PRO A 426 -7.94 10.31 -18.39
C PRO A 426 -7.84 11.28 -19.58
N SER A 427 -7.26 12.46 -19.34
CA SER A 427 -7.25 13.57 -20.30
C SER A 427 -6.46 13.29 -21.59
N ASP A 428 -5.47 12.40 -21.53
CA ASP A 428 -4.59 12.06 -22.64
C ASP A 428 -5.13 10.93 -23.54
N ASN A 429 -6.09 10.13 -23.04
CA ASN A 429 -6.80 9.10 -23.82
C ASN A 429 -8.14 8.73 -23.14
N PRO A 430 -9.24 9.45 -23.43
CA PRO A 430 -10.53 9.20 -22.78
C PRO A 430 -11.05 7.76 -22.92
N ALA A 431 -10.78 7.11 -24.07
CA ALA A 431 -11.21 5.73 -24.33
C ALA A 431 -10.60 4.68 -23.37
N PHE A 432 -9.54 5.03 -22.64
CA PHE A 432 -8.90 4.12 -21.68
C PHE A 432 -9.87 3.64 -20.58
N ALA A 433 -10.75 4.51 -20.08
CA ALA A 433 -11.69 4.15 -19.01
C ALA A 433 -12.70 3.09 -19.48
N ASP A 434 -13.17 3.17 -20.72
CA ASP A 434 -14.01 2.12 -21.33
C ASP A 434 -13.24 0.80 -21.45
N MET A 435 -11.96 0.84 -21.84
CA MET A 435 -11.13 -0.36 -21.92
C MET A 435 -10.97 -1.02 -20.55
N VAL A 436 -10.75 -0.24 -19.48
CA VAL A 436 -10.69 -0.75 -18.10
C VAL A 436 -12.03 -1.39 -17.71
N ARG A 437 -13.17 -0.77 -18.05
CA ARG A 437 -14.50 -1.34 -17.81
C ARG A 437 -14.66 -2.71 -18.47
N GLU A 438 -14.30 -2.85 -19.75
CA GLU A 438 -14.43 -4.13 -20.45
C GLU A 438 -13.54 -5.21 -19.83
N GLN A 439 -12.33 -4.86 -19.39
CA GLN A 439 -11.45 -5.77 -18.66
C GLN A 439 -12.04 -6.16 -17.29
N LEU A 440 -12.65 -5.22 -16.56
CA LEU A 440 -13.35 -5.50 -15.30
C LEU A 440 -14.51 -6.48 -15.49
N TYR A 441 -15.29 -6.32 -16.57
CA TYR A 441 -16.39 -7.24 -16.90
C TYR A 441 -15.89 -8.64 -17.26
N ALA A 442 -14.68 -8.77 -17.79
CA ALA A 442 -14.04 -10.07 -18.02
C ALA A 442 -13.62 -10.73 -16.69
N HIS A 443 -13.15 -9.94 -15.71
CA HIS A 443 -12.80 -10.45 -14.37
C HIS A 443 -14.02 -10.87 -13.55
N SER A 444 -15.07 -10.06 -13.52
CA SER A 444 -16.30 -10.36 -12.79
C SER A 444 -17.54 -9.91 -13.56
N ARG A 445 -18.31 -10.90 -14.01
CA ARG A 445 -19.59 -10.66 -14.69
C ARG A 445 -20.63 -9.98 -13.80
N GLN A 446 -20.49 -10.09 -12.48
CA GLN A 446 -21.40 -9.47 -11.50
C GLN A 446 -21.27 -7.94 -11.45
N LEU A 447 -20.17 -7.38 -11.98
CA LEU A 447 -19.97 -5.93 -12.05
C LEU A 447 -20.66 -5.28 -13.27
N ARG A 448 -21.23 -6.08 -14.19
CA ARG A 448 -21.93 -5.53 -15.37
C ARG A 448 -23.12 -4.68 -14.95
N GLY A 449 -23.21 -3.48 -15.53
CA GLY A 449 -24.24 -2.50 -15.18
C GLY A 449 -23.96 -1.71 -13.88
N ARG A 450 -22.86 -2.00 -13.18
CA ARG A 450 -22.43 -1.27 -11.98
C ARG A 450 -21.22 -0.36 -12.22
N VAL A 451 -20.66 -0.37 -13.43
CA VAL A 451 -19.50 0.43 -13.79
C VAL A 451 -19.93 1.51 -14.76
N GLN A 452 -19.74 2.77 -14.39
CA GLN A 452 -20.02 3.95 -15.21
C GLN A 452 -18.71 4.63 -15.59
N VAL A 453 -18.59 5.03 -16.85
CA VAL A 453 -17.49 5.88 -17.32
C VAL A 453 -18.02 7.30 -17.41
N VAL A 454 -17.27 8.25 -16.84
CA VAL A 454 -17.66 9.65 -16.78
C VAL A 454 -16.51 10.57 -17.17
N PRO A 455 -16.79 11.78 -17.66
CA PRO A 455 -15.78 12.82 -17.77
C PRO A 455 -15.16 13.14 -16.40
N PRO A 456 -13.92 13.64 -16.35
CA PRO A 456 -13.23 13.94 -15.10
C PRO A 456 -14.00 14.95 -14.23
N SER A 457 -14.12 14.66 -12.94
CA SER A 457 -15.03 15.36 -12.00
C SER A 457 -14.49 16.73 -11.59
N ALA A 458 -13.17 16.77 -11.38
CA ALA A 458 -12.44 18.01 -11.30
C ALA A 458 -11.95 18.30 -12.73
N GLN A 459 -11.94 19.57 -13.14
CA GLN A 459 -10.92 19.95 -14.11
C GLN A 459 -9.60 19.60 -13.43
N ALA A 460 -9.03 18.43 -13.73
CA ALA A 460 -7.65 18.14 -13.41
C ALA A 460 -6.93 19.36 -13.96
N GLN A 461 -6.47 20.25 -13.06
CA GLN A 461 -5.83 21.47 -13.51
C GLN A 461 -4.72 20.97 -14.43
N PRO A 462 -4.76 21.34 -15.72
CA PRO A 462 -3.71 20.92 -16.62
C PRO A 462 -2.41 21.31 -15.92
N ALA A 463 -1.48 20.35 -15.90
CA ALA A 463 -0.18 20.56 -15.28
C ALA A 463 0.31 21.95 -15.65
N ALA A 464 0.60 22.79 -14.66
CA ALA A 464 1.06 24.13 -14.94
C ALA A 464 2.28 24.00 -15.87
N GLU A 465 2.29 24.76 -16.97
CA GLU A 465 3.44 24.70 -17.85
C GLU A 465 4.67 25.19 -17.08
N PRO A 466 5.82 24.50 -17.16
CA PRO A 466 6.97 24.84 -16.35
C PRO A 466 7.43 26.27 -16.66
N THR A 467 7.51 27.10 -15.64
CA THR A 467 7.76 28.55 -15.79
C THR A 467 9.09 28.83 -16.53
N TYR A 468 10.11 27.99 -16.31
CA TYR A 468 11.48 28.26 -16.77
C TYR A 468 12.12 27.15 -17.60
N GLU A 469 11.58 25.92 -17.64
CA GLU A 469 12.29 24.78 -18.25
C GLU A 469 12.50 24.96 -19.77
N ALA A 470 11.49 25.42 -20.51
CA ALA A 470 11.59 25.62 -21.95
C ALA A 470 12.60 26.72 -22.33
N ALA A 471 12.54 27.87 -21.63
CA ALA A 471 13.49 28.97 -21.82
C ALA A 471 14.92 28.54 -21.48
N ARG A 472 15.09 27.76 -20.40
CA ARG A 472 16.40 27.23 -19.99
C ARG A 472 16.97 26.25 -21.01
N TYR A 473 16.14 25.39 -21.61
CA TYR A 473 16.57 24.51 -22.68
C TYR A 473 17.02 25.28 -23.92
N ALA A 474 16.24 26.29 -24.34
CA ALA A 474 16.55 27.13 -25.49
C ALA A 474 17.86 27.93 -25.30
N ALA A 475 18.12 28.42 -24.08
CA ALA A 475 19.35 29.13 -23.72
C ALA A 475 20.55 28.20 -23.43
N GLY A 476 20.31 26.89 -23.28
CA GLY A 476 21.34 25.91 -22.95
C GLY A 476 22.32 25.70 -24.11
N ASN A 477 23.58 25.40 -23.78
CA ASN A 477 24.60 25.14 -24.79
C ASN A 477 24.40 23.76 -25.43
N ARG A 478 24.58 23.65 -26.74
CA ARG A 478 24.66 22.32 -27.40
C ARG A 478 25.86 21.56 -26.82
N LEU A 479 25.66 20.29 -26.52
CA LEU A 479 26.70 19.46 -25.95
C LEU A 479 27.75 19.09 -27.02
N ALA A 480 28.89 19.79 -27.03
CA ALA A 480 30.02 19.52 -27.92
C ALA A 480 31.00 18.49 -27.33
N TRP A 481 30.49 17.41 -26.73
CA TRP A 481 31.32 16.37 -26.15
C TRP A 481 31.83 15.41 -27.22
N SER A 482 33.13 15.14 -27.20
CA SER A 482 33.73 14.04 -27.96
C SER A 482 33.14 12.68 -27.55
N ARG A 483 33.24 11.69 -28.44
CA ARG A 483 32.82 10.31 -28.13
C ARG A 483 33.47 9.75 -26.86
N ALA A 484 34.74 10.10 -26.61
CA ALA A 484 35.44 9.73 -25.38
C ALA A 484 34.82 10.39 -24.13
N GLN A 485 34.37 11.64 -24.20
CA GLN A 485 33.65 12.30 -23.11
C GLN A 485 32.27 11.65 -22.88
N GLN A 486 31.54 11.33 -23.95
CA GLN A 486 30.26 10.63 -23.86
C GLN A 486 30.42 9.25 -23.22
N HIS A 487 31.42 8.46 -23.61
CA HIS A 487 31.71 7.17 -22.96
C HIS A 487 32.07 7.34 -21.47
N ARG A 488 32.85 8.36 -21.10
CA ARG A 488 33.15 8.65 -19.68
C ARG A 488 31.91 9.03 -18.89
N ALA A 489 31.02 9.83 -19.48
CA ALA A 489 29.73 10.19 -18.90
C ALA A 489 28.85 8.94 -18.71
N ALA A 490 28.74 8.11 -19.75
CA ALA A 490 28.03 6.85 -19.69
C ALA A 490 28.58 5.92 -18.59
N ALA A 491 29.89 5.78 -18.46
CA ALA A 491 30.49 5.00 -17.39
C ALA A 491 30.19 5.55 -15.98
N ARG A 492 30.08 6.88 -15.82
CA ARG A 492 29.66 7.51 -14.55
C ARG A 492 28.20 7.22 -14.23
N LEU A 493 27.33 7.33 -15.23
CA LEU A 493 25.91 7.01 -15.11
C LEU A 493 25.66 5.54 -14.79
N ALA A 494 26.41 4.63 -15.42
CA ALA A 494 26.36 3.21 -15.09
C ALA A 494 26.74 2.94 -13.62
N ARG A 495 27.77 3.64 -13.11
CA ARG A 495 28.18 3.54 -11.70
C ARG A 495 27.15 4.13 -10.73
N SER A 496 26.40 5.16 -11.14
CA SER A 496 25.27 5.70 -10.36
C SER A 496 23.98 4.89 -10.52
N GLY A 497 24.04 3.74 -11.20
CA GLY A 497 22.95 2.78 -11.29
C GLY A 497 22.13 2.87 -12.58
N HIS A 498 22.26 3.91 -13.40
CA HIS A 498 21.50 3.98 -14.66
C HIS A 498 21.94 2.86 -15.62
N ASN A 499 21.00 2.12 -16.20
CA ASN A 499 21.35 1.07 -17.16
C ASN A 499 21.79 1.71 -18.49
N MET A 500 23.08 1.66 -18.75
CA MET A 500 23.70 2.23 -19.96
C MET A 500 23.98 1.16 -21.03
N ALA A 501 23.65 -0.10 -20.79
CA ALA A 501 23.94 -1.16 -21.74
C ALA A 501 23.10 -0.96 -23.03
N ALA A 502 23.71 -1.25 -24.18
CA ALA A 502 23.15 -1.07 -25.52
C ALA A 502 22.71 0.36 -25.90
N MET A 503 23.04 1.39 -25.10
CA MET A 503 22.70 2.77 -25.44
C MET A 503 23.47 3.26 -26.68
N GLN A 504 22.74 3.80 -27.64
CA GLN A 504 23.31 4.46 -28.81
C GLN A 504 23.70 5.90 -28.44
N LEU A 505 24.96 6.11 -28.05
CA LEU A 505 25.43 7.39 -27.51
C LEU A 505 25.22 8.57 -28.47
N ASP A 506 25.39 8.36 -29.78
CA ASP A 506 25.21 9.43 -30.77
C ASP A 506 23.76 9.96 -30.76
N MET A 507 22.77 9.05 -30.67
CA MET A 507 21.36 9.43 -30.57
C MET A 507 21.03 10.01 -29.18
N ALA A 508 21.56 9.40 -28.13
CA ALA A 508 21.28 9.79 -26.75
C ALA A 508 21.75 11.23 -26.46
N PHE A 509 22.92 11.63 -26.95
CA PHE A 509 23.52 12.93 -26.63
C PHE A 509 23.18 14.07 -27.61
N ASP A 510 22.59 13.79 -28.78
CA ASP A 510 22.37 14.81 -29.83
C ASP A 510 21.52 16.01 -29.37
N GLN A 511 20.41 15.73 -28.69
CA GLN A 511 19.46 16.75 -28.20
C GLN A 511 19.72 17.14 -26.75
N VAL A 512 20.85 16.76 -26.16
CA VAL A 512 21.19 17.14 -24.80
C VAL A 512 21.73 18.58 -24.78
N ARG A 513 21.31 19.34 -23.78
CA ARG A 513 21.84 20.69 -23.51
C ARG A 513 22.63 20.71 -22.23
N LEU A 514 23.71 21.48 -22.22
CA LEU A 514 24.47 21.80 -21.03
C LEU A 514 23.95 23.13 -20.48
N ILE A 515 23.41 23.08 -19.26
CA ILE A 515 22.84 24.24 -18.58
C ILE A 515 23.63 24.54 -17.31
N HIS A 516 23.61 25.81 -16.91
CA HIS A 516 24.14 26.28 -15.64
C HIS A 516 22.98 26.73 -14.74
N LEU A 517 23.03 26.35 -13.47
CA LEU A 517 22.04 26.69 -12.47
C LEU A 517 22.76 27.36 -11.31
N ARG A 518 22.34 28.57 -10.92
CA ARG A 518 22.97 29.33 -9.83
C ARG A 518 22.42 28.91 -8.48
N ALA A 519 23.19 29.11 -7.43
CA ALA A 519 22.75 28.91 -6.05
C ALA A 519 21.43 29.64 -5.77
N GLY A 520 20.46 28.93 -5.19
CA GLY A 520 19.12 29.42 -4.89
C GLY A 520 18.11 29.30 -6.04
N GLU A 521 18.54 29.00 -7.27
CA GLU A 521 17.61 28.87 -8.40
C GLU A 521 16.82 27.55 -8.36
N THR A 522 15.55 27.64 -8.74
CA THR A 522 14.65 26.49 -8.88
C THR A 522 14.89 25.80 -10.23
N LEU A 523 15.27 24.54 -10.18
CA LEU A 523 15.39 23.67 -11.36
C LEU A 523 14.01 23.18 -11.82
N VAL A 524 13.22 22.64 -10.88
CA VAL A 524 11.92 22.01 -11.09
C VAL A 524 10.92 22.53 -10.07
N GLU A 525 9.68 22.78 -10.50
CA GLU A 525 8.56 23.18 -9.64
C GLU A 525 7.57 22.02 -9.50
N ALA A 526 7.19 21.65 -8.28
CA ALA A 526 6.15 20.65 -8.05
C ALA A 526 4.81 21.04 -8.71
N GLY A 527 4.08 20.06 -9.23
CA GLY A 527 2.79 20.27 -9.91
C GLY A 527 2.88 20.70 -11.39
N THR A 528 4.07 21.07 -11.86
CA THR A 528 4.28 21.41 -13.29
C THR A 528 4.42 20.18 -14.18
N ALA A 529 4.27 20.35 -15.50
CA ALA A 529 4.44 19.26 -16.47
C ALA A 529 5.90 18.75 -16.50
N ALA A 530 6.11 17.43 -16.52
CA ALA A 530 7.45 16.87 -16.58
C ALA A 530 7.95 16.76 -18.03
N ARG A 531 8.70 17.77 -18.52
CA ARG A 531 9.17 17.84 -19.92
C ARG A 531 10.63 17.47 -20.12
N PHE A 532 11.42 17.46 -19.05
CA PHE A 532 12.86 17.22 -19.12
C PHE A 532 13.37 16.33 -17.97
N VAL A 533 14.45 15.59 -18.23
CA VAL A 533 15.25 14.92 -17.20
C VAL A 533 16.58 15.63 -17.05
N TYR A 534 17.05 15.74 -15.82
CA TYR A 534 18.30 16.43 -15.49
C TYR A 534 19.35 15.48 -14.95
N ILE A 535 20.61 15.69 -15.30
CA ILE A 535 21.75 14.97 -14.70
C ILE A 535 22.72 16.02 -14.15
N PRO A 536 22.80 16.21 -12.83
CA PRO A 536 23.76 17.13 -12.23
C PRO A 536 25.18 16.57 -12.37
N LEU A 537 26.14 17.38 -12.82
CA LEU A 537 27.53 16.91 -12.99
C LEU A 537 28.34 16.93 -11.69
N SER A 538 27.82 17.62 -10.66
CA SER A 538 28.35 17.74 -9.30
C SER A 538 27.21 17.72 -8.29
N ALA A 539 27.51 17.52 -7.00
CA ALA A 539 26.50 17.66 -5.94
C ALA A 539 26.05 19.13 -5.82
N GLY A 540 24.88 19.35 -5.23
CA GLY A 540 24.35 20.71 -5.02
C GLY A 540 22.86 20.88 -5.29
N LEU A 541 22.10 19.80 -5.47
CA LEU A 541 20.65 19.84 -5.63
C LEU A 541 19.94 19.30 -4.39
N VAL A 542 18.90 20.00 -3.96
CA VAL A 542 18.00 19.55 -2.90
C VAL A 542 16.57 19.53 -3.45
N GLY A 543 15.86 18.43 -3.19
CA GLY A 543 14.46 18.24 -3.56
C GLY A 543 13.56 18.26 -2.33
N ILE A 544 12.43 18.95 -2.45
CA ILE A 544 11.33 18.96 -1.48
C ILE A 544 10.14 18.27 -2.14
N PRO A 545 9.85 17.01 -1.79
CA PRO A 545 8.70 16.31 -2.33
C PRO A 545 7.37 16.88 -1.78
N ILE A 546 6.31 16.76 -2.57
CA ILE A 546 4.94 16.94 -2.08
C ILE A 546 4.55 15.80 -1.15
N GLY A 547 3.48 15.94 -0.36
CA GLY A 547 2.95 14.83 0.46
C GLY A 547 3.62 14.64 1.82
N GLY A 548 4.42 15.61 2.29
CA GLY A 548 4.96 15.61 3.67
C GLY A 548 6.24 14.77 3.86
N TYR A 549 6.88 14.34 2.77
CA TYR A 549 8.16 13.64 2.82
C TYR A 549 9.31 14.54 3.27
N GLN A 550 10.33 13.90 3.84
CA GLN A 550 11.58 14.58 4.14
C GLN A 550 12.27 15.08 2.86
N PRO A 551 12.90 16.27 2.89
CA PRO A 551 13.76 16.71 1.81
C PRO A 551 14.87 15.70 1.51
N PHE A 552 15.32 15.67 0.25
CA PHE A 552 16.39 14.77 -0.19
C PHE A 552 17.47 15.53 -0.95
N VAL A 553 18.71 15.05 -0.86
CA VAL A 553 19.82 15.52 -1.69
C VAL A 553 19.87 14.68 -2.96
N ALA A 554 19.94 15.32 -4.12
CA ALA A 554 20.16 14.61 -5.38
C ALA A 554 21.66 14.43 -5.64
N PRO A 555 22.17 13.18 -5.73
CA PRO A 555 23.58 12.94 -5.98
C PRO A 555 24.01 13.39 -7.38
N ALA A 556 25.30 13.70 -7.52
CA ALA A 556 25.90 13.90 -8.84
C ALA A 556 25.71 12.65 -9.71
N TRP A 557 25.51 12.85 -11.02
CA TRP A 557 25.35 11.79 -12.02
C TRP A 557 24.12 10.88 -11.82
N VAL A 558 23.19 11.21 -10.93
CA VAL A 558 21.91 10.51 -10.81
C VAL A 558 20.82 11.29 -11.56
N PRO A 559 20.01 10.66 -12.43
CA PRO A 559 18.90 11.33 -13.10
C PRO A 559 17.88 11.90 -12.12
N VAL A 560 17.48 13.15 -12.34
CA VAL A 560 16.52 13.89 -11.52
C VAL A 560 15.31 14.26 -12.36
N GLY A 561 14.11 14.11 -11.79
CA GLY A 561 12.84 14.40 -12.46
C GLY A 561 12.39 13.31 -13.44
N CYS A 562 13.07 12.16 -13.50
CA CYS A 562 12.74 11.06 -14.40
C CYS A 562 11.37 10.43 -14.09
N THR A 563 10.93 10.33 -12.83
CA THR A 563 9.63 9.76 -12.45
C THR A 563 8.46 10.39 -13.22
N GLY A 564 8.39 11.73 -13.24
CA GLY A 564 7.33 12.45 -13.95
C GLY A 564 7.37 12.22 -15.47
N VAL A 565 8.58 12.17 -16.05
CA VAL A 565 8.78 11.92 -17.49
C VAL A 565 8.39 10.49 -17.85
N ILE A 566 8.86 9.48 -17.12
CA ILE A 566 8.61 8.07 -17.40
C ILE A 566 7.13 7.74 -17.24
N ARG A 567 6.51 8.23 -16.15
CA ARG A 567 5.08 8.07 -15.91
C ARG A 567 4.24 8.93 -16.85
N GLY A 568 4.75 10.05 -17.38
CA GLY A 568 3.98 11.05 -18.12
C GLY A 568 2.99 11.81 -17.24
N ALA A 569 3.46 12.30 -16.10
CA ALA A 569 2.65 13.01 -15.11
C ALA A 569 3.37 14.25 -14.56
N GLN A 570 2.68 15.01 -13.71
CA GLN A 570 3.24 16.18 -13.04
C GLN A 570 4.46 15.86 -12.17
N ARG A 571 5.29 16.88 -11.95
CA ARG A 571 6.42 16.84 -11.02
C ARG A 571 5.92 16.64 -9.59
N ASN A 572 6.49 15.68 -8.88
CA ASN A 572 6.15 15.37 -7.48
C ASN A 572 7.07 16.07 -6.46
N SER A 573 8.01 16.91 -6.90
CA SER A 573 8.92 17.63 -6.02
C SER A 573 9.39 18.93 -6.63
N SER A 574 9.58 19.94 -5.80
CA SER A 574 10.35 21.14 -6.17
C SER A 574 11.83 20.87 -5.92
N ILE A 575 12.69 21.29 -6.83
CA ILE A 575 14.14 21.02 -6.76
C ILE A 575 14.89 22.32 -7.00
N TYR A 576 15.84 22.63 -6.13
CA TYR A 576 16.63 23.86 -6.19
C TYR A 576 18.12 23.59 -6.00
N ALA A 577 18.93 24.52 -6.49
CA ALA A 577 20.36 24.56 -6.32
C ALA A 577 20.75 25.13 -4.95
N THR A 578 21.66 24.48 -4.23
CA THR A 578 22.30 25.04 -3.03
C THR A 578 23.66 25.67 -3.33
N CYS A 579 24.21 25.42 -4.51
CA CYS A 579 25.43 26.03 -5.03
C CYS A 579 25.33 26.15 -6.55
N ASP A 580 26.26 26.87 -7.17
CA ASP A 580 26.35 26.92 -8.63
C ASP A 580 26.73 25.55 -9.19
N LEU A 581 25.96 25.02 -10.14
CA LEU A 581 26.23 23.72 -10.75
C LEU A 581 25.92 23.67 -12.24
N THR A 582 26.53 22.70 -12.90
CA THR A 582 26.28 22.39 -14.32
C THR A 582 25.47 21.11 -14.42
N LEU A 583 24.48 21.09 -15.31
CA LEU A 583 23.62 19.93 -15.52
C LEU A 583 23.49 19.62 -17.02
N LEU A 584 23.28 18.33 -17.31
CA LEU A 584 22.68 17.93 -18.58
C LEU A 584 21.17 18.08 -18.46
N MET A 585 20.55 18.64 -19.50
CA MET A 585 19.12 18.76 -19.66
C MET A 585 18.70 17.95 -20.88
N ILE A 586 17.84 16.96 -20.66
CA ILE A 586 17.44 15.95 -21.66
C ILE A 586 15.93 16.11 -21.92
N PRO A 587 15.49 16.39 -23.14
CA PRO A 587 14.07 16.40 -23.48
C PRO A 587 13.40 15.06 -23.21
N GLU A 588 12.14 15.08 -22.78
CA GLU A 588 11.31 13.90 -22.51
C GLU A 588 11.39 12.86 -23.63
N GLN A 589 11.13 13.25 -24.89
CA GLN A 589 11.13 12.31 -26.01
C GLN A 589 12.51 11.66 -26.23
N THR A 590 13.59 12.45 -26.10
CA THR A 590 14.96 11.94 -26.20
C THR A 590 15.25 10.98 -25.05
N TYR A 591 14.82 11.30 -23.83
CA TYR A 591 15.01 10.45 -22.68
C TYR A 591 14.30 9.11 -22.86
N LEU A 592 13.00 9.13 -23.18
CA LEU A 592 12.20 7.91 -23.34
C LEU A 592 12.71 7.00 -24.46
N ASN A 593 13.16 7.58 -25.57
CA ASN A 593 13.57 6.81 -26.74
C ASN A 593 15.01 6.29 -26.66
N ALA A 594 15.92 7.04 -26.04
CA ALA A 594 17.36 6.77 -26.12
C ALA A 594 18.04 6.58 -24.76
N TRP A 595 17.42 6.98 -23.65
CA TRP A 595 17.99 6.88 -22.30
C TRP A 595 17.24 5.92 -21.38
N HIS A 596 15.90 5.85 -21.48
CA HIS A 596 15.05 5.06 -20.61
C HIS A 596 15.13 3.59 -20.97
N ARG A 597 15.96 2.87 -20.22
CA ARG A 597 16.09 1.42 -20.30
C ARG A 597 16.11 0.85 -18.88
N PRO A 598 14.97 0.56 -18.26
CA PRO A 598 14.97 -0.03 -16.93
C PRO A 598 15.61 -1.43 -16.98
N TYR A 599 16.24 -1.87 -15.87
CA TYR A 599 16.69 -3.24 -15.73
C TYR A 599 15.48 -4.17 -15.75
N GLN A 600 15.58 -5.22 -16.57
CA GLN A 600 14.70 -6.37 -16.42
C GLN A 600 15.14 -7.20 -15.21
N GLN A 601 14.27 -8.06 -14.69
CA GLN A 601 14.51 -8.85 -13.48
C GLN A 601 15.90 -9.54 -13.46
N ALA A 602 16.25 -10.27 -14.53
CA ALA A 602 17.54 -10.96 -14.61
C ALA A 602 18.73 -9.99 -14.66
N GLU A 603 18.60 -8.86 -15.35
CA GLU A 603 19.65 -7.84 -15.43
C GLU A 603 19.85 -7.12 -14.09
N LEU A 604 18.76 -6.89 -13.35
CA LEU A 604 18.81 -6.31 -12.01
C LEU A 604 19.59 -7.22 -11.07
N VAL A 605 19.26 -8.52 -11.05
CA VAL A 605 19.96 -9.51 -10.22
C VAL A 605 21.45 -9.52 -10.56
N ALA A 606 21.79 -9.65 -11.84
CA ALA A 606 23.19 -9.66 -12.29
C ALA A 606 23.92 -8.35 -11.90
N ARG A 607 23.26 -7.19 -12.02
CA ARG A 607 23.80 -5.90 -11.60
C ARG A 607 24.06 -5.84 -10.09
N LEU A 608 23.17 -6.40 -9.28
CA LEU A 608 23.27 -6.38 -7.83
C LEU A 608 24.34 -7.34 -7.30
N GLU A 609 24.51 -8.50 -7.95
CA GLU A 609 25.59 -9.47 -7.69
C GLU A 609 26.98 -8.97 -8.11
N GLY A 610 27.05 -7.86 -8.85
CA GLY A 610 28.30 -7.27 -9.34
C GLY A 610 28.81 -7.88 -10.64
N ALA A 611 27.95 -8.60 -11.38
CA ALA A 611 28.28 -9.21 -12.67
C ALA A 611 28.17 -8.24 -13.87
N VAL A 612 27.59 -7.05 -13.68
CA VAL A 612 27.31 -6.05 -14.74
C VAL A 612 27.73 -4.64 -14.35
#